data_AF-A0AAV8TT28-F1
#
_entry.id   AF-A0AAV8TT28-F1
#
_cell.length_a   1.000
_cell.length_b   1.000
_cell.length_c   1.000
_cell.angle_alpha   90.00
_cell.angle_beta   90.00
_cell.angle_gamma   90.00
#
_symmetry.space_group_name_H-M   'P 1'
#
loop_
_entity.id
_entity.type
_entity.pdbx_description
1 polymer ?
#
loop_
_entity_poly.entity_id
_entity_poly.type
_entity_poly.pdbx_seq_one_letter_code
_entity_poly.pdbx_strand_id
1 'polypeptide(L)'
;MLRSLNLNGNQLEGSIPQSFVNYQGLQVLDLGNNKMNDTFPFWLQSLLPNLKVLVLRSNLFEGPIPEFTSESVFPSLQVLDLSNNESASTKPTPHYIGDAYYQDYVTLTVKGREVLITNILETFNAIDLSENMFQGDIPGIVGDLISVLALNLSHNSPSGVIPETLGNMKSVESLDLSFNNLDGVIPQQMIDLTFLAMLNLSYNQFVGPIPQGRQFDTFQNDSYYGNLQL
;
A
#
# COMPACT_ATOMS: atom_id res chain seq x y z
N MET A 1 10.61 15.20 -22.80
CA MET A 1 9.65 15.25 -21.67
C MET A 1 10.05 14.16 -20.70
N LEU A 2 10.16 14.48 -19.41
CA LEU A 2 10.50 13.50 -18.37
C LEU A 2 9.30 12.56 -18.16
N ARG A 3 9.55 11.24 -18.11
CA ARG A 3 8.53 10.19 -17.93
C ARG A 3 8.76 9.35 -16.68
N SER A 4 10.01 9.09 -16.35
CA SER A 4 10.42 8.42 -15.12
C SER A 4 11.40 9.32 -14.39
N LEU A 5 11.20 9.46 -13.08
CA LEU A 5 12.16 10.07 -12.18
C LEU A 5 12.37 9.14 -11.00
N ASN A 6 13.57 8.56 -10.93
CA ASN A 6 14.00 7.75 -9.81
C ASN A 6 15.10 8.48 -9.05
N LEU A 7 14.81 8.79 -7.79
CA LEU A 7 15.71 9.40 -6.82
C LEU A 7 15.79 8.53 -5.54
N ASN A 8 15.50 7.24 -5.69
CA ASN A 8 15.55 6.27 -4.59
C ASN A 8 16.94 6.21 -3.95
N GLY A 9 17.01 6.02 -2.63
CA GLY A 9 18.27 5.74 -1.94
C GLY A 9 19.20 6.94 -1.84
N ASN A 10 18.63 8.15 -1.72
CA ASN A 10 19.37 9.39 -1.58
C ASN A 10 19.23 9.97 -0.16
N GLN A 11 19.64 11.23 0.03
CA GLN A 11 19.52 11.95 1.30
C GLN A 11 18.59 13.17 1.18
N LEU A 12 17.62 13.12 0.28
CA LEU A 12 16.67 14.22 0.05
C LEU A 12 15.84 14.46 1.31
N GLU A 13 15.65 15.72 1.66
CA GLU A 13 14.91 16.17 2.85
C GLU A 13 13.83 17.20 2.46
N GLY A 14 12.91 17.49 3.39
CA GLY A 14 11.81 18.42 3.15
C GLY A 14 10.65 17.78 2.38
N SER A 15 9.80 18.64 1.83
CA SER A 15 8.61 18.28 1.08
C SER A 15 8.87 18.01 -0.40
N ILE A 16 7.96 17.29 -1.06
CA ILE A 16 7.98 17.16 -2.52
C ILE A 16 7.77 18.56 -3.13
N PRO A 17 8.68 19.06 -3.97
CA PRO A 17 8.56 20.40 -4.53
C PRO A 17 7.33 20.55 -5.41
N GLN A 18 6.58 21.64 -5.24
CA GLN A 18 5.44 21.98 -6.11
C GLN A 18 5.84 22.15 -7.59
N SER A 19 7.12 22.31 -7.91
CA SER A 19 7.59 22.37 -9.30
C SER A 19 7.37 21.07 -10.09
N PHE A 20 7.07 19.95 -9.41
CA PHE A 20 6.75 18.67 -10.05
C PHE A 20 5.56 18.73 -10.99
N VAL A 21 4.65 19.68 -10.77
CA VAL A 21 3.48 19.96 -11.62
C VAL A 21 3.86 20.29 -13.07
N ASN A 22 5.10 20.73 -13.30
CA ASN A 22 5.61 21.02 -14.63
C ASN A 22 5.94 19.75 -15.44
N TYR A 23 5.98 18.58 -14.80
CA TYR A 23 6.26 17.29 -15.45
C TYR A 23 4.97 16.54 -15.75
N GLN A 24 4.06 17.15 -16.52
CA GLN A 24 2.74 16.56 -16.85
C GLN A 24 2.80 15.19 -17.56
N GLY A 25 3.95 14.84 -18.15
CA GLY A 25 4.20 13.53 -18.76
C GLY A 25 4.80 12.48 -17.82
N LEU A 26 4.99 12.78 -16.54
CA LEU A 26 5.57 11.86 -15.55
C LEU A 26 4.62 10.69 -15.29
N GLN A 27 5.17 9.48 -15.37
CA GLN A 27 4.48 8.21 -15.17
C GLN A 27 5.03 7.45 -13.96
N VAL A 28 6.33 7.61 -13.67
CA VAL A 28 6.99 6.99 -12.51
C VAL A 28 7.67 8.07 -11.69
N LEU A 29 7.35 8.10 -10.41
CA LEU A 29 8.07 8.88 -9.41
C LEU A 29 8.48 7.96 -8.26
N ASP A 30 9.78 7.71 -8.15
CA ASP A 30 10.37 6.97 -7.03
C ASP A 30 11.25 7.91 -6.21
N LEU A 31 10.78 8.22 -5.00
CA LEU A 31 11.45 9.03 -3.98
C LEU A 31 11.76 8.18 -2.74
N GLY A 32 11.66 6.85 -2.82
CA GLY A 32 11.81 5.98 -1.65
C GLY A 32 13.21 6.02 -1.05
N ASN A 33 13.36 5.57 0.19
CA ASN A 33 14.65 5.50 0.88
C ASN A 33 15.37 6.86 0.91
N ASN A 34 14.69 7.90 1.41
CA ASN A 34 15.20 9.26 1.57
C ASN A 34 14.93 9.75 3.01
N LYS A 35 14.98 11.07 3.25
CA LYS A 35 14.66 11.72 4.53
C LYS A 35 13.54 12.75 4.37
N MET A 36 12.66 12.56 3.38
CA MET A 36 11.58 13.50 3.10
C MET A 36 10.59 13.49 4.25
N ASN A 37 10.16 14.67 4.69
CA ASN A 37 9.24 14.84 5.81
C ASN A 37 8.12 15.81 5.44
N ASP A 38 6.91 15.28 5.31
CA ASP A 38 5.70 16.05 4.98
C ASP A 38 4.47 15.18 5.23
N THR A 39 3.29 15.73 5.02
CA THR A 39 2.06 14.96 4.84
C THR A 39 2.01 14.28 3.47
N PHE A 40 1.15 13.26 3.31
CA PHE A 40 0.93 12.64 2.00
C PHE A 40 0.54 13.70 0.95
N PRO A 41 1.22 13.76 -0.21
CA PRO A 41 1.09 14.85 -1.19
C PRO A 41 -0.18 14.72 -2.04
N PHE A 42 -1.37 14.88 -1.45
CA PHE A 42 -2.66 14.79 -2.15
C PHE A 42 -2.74 15.69 -3.39
N TRP A 43 -2.02 16.82 -3.41
CA TRP A 43 -1.97 17.72 -4.55
C TRP A 43 -1.36 17.10 -5.83
N LEU A 44 -0.58 16.01 -5.72
CA LEU A 44 -0.07 15.30 -6.90
C LEU A 44 -1.20 14.68 -7.74
N GLN A 45 -2.31 14.31 -7.12
CA GLN A 45 -3.41 13.58 -7.77
C GLN A 45 -4.07 14.39 -8.89
N SER A 46 -4.18 15.71 -8.73
CA SER A 46 -4.83 16.61 -9.69
C SER A 46 -3.88 17.14 -10.76
N LEU A 47 -2.57 17.04 -10.53
CA LEU A 47 -1.56 17.72 -11.35
C LEU A 47 -0.71 16.76 -12.19
N LEU A 48 -0.73 15.46 -11.89
CA LEU A 48 -0.03 14.43 -12.65
C LEU A 48 -0.99 13.32 -13.11
N PRO A 49 -1.85 13.59 -14.13
CA PRO A 49 -2.87 12.64 -14.58
C PRO A 49 -2.29 11.37 -15.19
N ASN A 50 -1.01 11.39 -15.57
CA ASN A 50 -0.30 10.26 -16.18
C ASN A 50 0.49 9.43 -15.17
N LEU A 51 0.51 9.81 -13.88
CA LEU A 51 1.28 9.10 -12.87
C LEU A 51 0.70 7.70 -12.65
N LYS A 52 1.51 6.68 -12.90
CA LYS A 52 1.16 5.27 -12.76
C LYS A 52 1.80 4.62 -11.54
N VAL A 53 2.99 5.09 -11.17
CA VAL A 53 3.78 4.54 -10.06
C VAL A 53 4.26 5.69 -9.18
N LEU A 54 3.90 5.63 -7.90
CA LEU A 54 4.37 6.55 -6.86
C LEU A 54 4.97 5.74 -5.70
N VAL A 55 6.28 5.86 -5.50
CA VAL A 55 7.01 5.21 -4.40
C VAL A 55 7.57 6.28 -3.48
N LEU A 56 7.07 6.33 -2.25
CA LEU A 56 7.51 7.23 -1.18
C LEU A 56 8.02 6.45 0.04
N ARG A 57 8.16 5.12 -0.05
CA ARG A 57 8.58 4.26 1.06
C ARG A 57 9.84 4.72 1.79
N SER A 58 10.02 4.34 3.05
CA SER A 58 11.28 4.59 3.78
C SER A 58 11.67 6.08 3.76
N ASN A 59 10.72 6.93 4.15
CA ASN A 59 10.85 8.36 4.36
C ASN A 59 10.23 8.71 5.74
N LEU A 60 9.81 9.96 5.94
CA LEU A 60 9.18 10.46 7.18
C LEU A 60 7.81 11.09 6.86
N PHE A 61 7.05 10.52 5.92
CA PHE A 61 5.70 10.99 5.62
C PHE A 61 4.72 10.66 6.75
N GLU A 62 3.91 11.64 7.17
CA GLU A 62 2.95 11.49 8.27
C GLU A 62 1.50 11.83 7.85
N GLY A 63 0.55 11.54 8.73
CA GLY A 63 -0.88 11.83 8.54
C GLY A 63 -1.77 10.58 8.54
N PRO A 64 -3.09 10.75 8.35
CA PRO A 64 -4.02 9.63 8.28
C PRO A 64 -3.83 8.80 6.99
N ILE A 65 -4.45 7.62 6.95
CA ILE A 65 -4.55 6.82 5.71
C ILE A 65 -5.09 7.74 4.60
N PRO A 66 -4.49 7.75 3.40
CA PRO A 66 -4.99 8.55 2.29
C PRO A 66 -6.48 8.30 2.03
N GLU A 67 -7.28 9.36 2.08
CA GLU A 67 -8.71 9.26 1.79
C GLU A 67 -8.90 9.19 0.27
N PHE A 68 -9.10 7.98 -0.24
CA PHE A 68 -9.38 7.74 -1.66
C PHE A 68 -10.85 8.07 -1.96
N THR A 69 -11.21 9.33 -2.13
CA THR A 69 -12.55 9.71 -2.60
C THR A 69 -12.66 9.51 -4.12
N SER A 70 -13.86 9.26 -4.63
CA SER A 70 -14.10 9.11 -6.08
C SER A 70 -13.68 10.33 -6.92
N GLU A 71 -13.57 11.52 -6.31
CA GLU A 71 -13.08 12.75 -6.93
C GLU A 71 -11.57 13.00 -6.73
N SER A 72 -10.91 12.25 -5.84
CA SER A 72 -9.50 12.42 -5.46
C SER A 72 -8.56 11.30 -5.94
N VAL A 73 -9.06 10.32 -6.71
CA VAL A 73 -8.20 9.21 -7.16
C VAL A 73 -7.26 9.68 -8.27
N PHE A 74 -5.97 9.39 -8.11
CA PHE A 74 -5.01 9.46 -9.20
C PHE A 74 -5.52 8.60 -10.38
N PRO A 75 -5.91 9.20 -11.52
CA PRO A 75 -6.76 8.52 -12.50
C PRO A 75 -6.03 7.38 -13.24
N SER A 76 -4.70 7.41 -13.21
CA SER A 76 -3.84 6.41 -13.86
C SER A 76 -2.99 5.62 -12.86
N LEU A 77 -3.12 5.84 -11.55
CA LEU A 77 -2.22 5.22 -10.58
C LEU A 77 -2.52 3.74 -10.47
N GLN A 78 -1.45 2.96 -10.58
CA GLN A 78 -1.46 1.51 -10.52
C GLN A 78 -0.73 1.06 -9.26
N VAL A 79 0.45 1.65 -8.99
CA VAL A 79 1.27 1.30 -7.83
C VAL A 79 1.42 2.51 -6.91
N LEU A 80 1.03 2.33 -5.66
CA LEU A 80 1.31 3.24 -4.55
C LEU A 80 2.08 2.49 -3.47
N ASP A 81 3.28 2.94 -3.15
CA ASP A 81 4.09 2.40 -2.06
C ASP A 81 4.47 3.53 -1.08
N LEU A 82 3.81 3.54 0.07
CA LEU A 82 4.07 4.42 1.21
C LEU A 82 4.64 3.66 2.40
N SER A 83 5.14 2.43 2.20
CA SER A 83 5.56 1.57 3.29
C SER A 83 6.73 2.15 4.10
N ASN A 84 6.84 1.79 5.38
CA ASN A 84 7.96 2.17 6.22
C ASN A 84 8.17 3.70 6.29
N ASN A 85 7.16 4.48 6.67
CA ASN A 85 7.36 5.87 7.10
C ASN A 85 7.25 6.03 8.62
N GLU A 86 7.50 4.95 9.38
CA GLU A 86 7.55 5.00 10.84
C GLU A 86 8.67 5.94 11.32
N SER A 87 8.35 6.77 12.31
CA SER A 87 9.28 7.74 12.91
C SER A 87 10.35 7.07 13.79
N ALA A 88 11.22 6.23 13.22
CA ALA A 88 12.29 5.57 13.97
C ALA A 88 13.61 5.53 13.18
N SER A 89 14.34 6.65 13.21
CA SER A 89 15.79 6.80 13.43
C SER A 89 16.80 5.70 13.02
N THR A 90 16.55 4.89 12.00
CA THR A 90 17.57 4.02 11.41
C THR A 90 18.14 4.71 10.17
N LYS A 91 19.30 5.35 10.35
CA LYS A 91 20.12 5.84 9.24
C LYS A 91 20.46 4.65 8.34
N PRO A 92 20.04 4.61 7.06
CA PRO A 92 20.65 3.72 6.10
C PRO A 92 22.11 4.17 5.95
N THR A 93 23.04 3.23 6.03
CA THR A 93 24.41 3.49 5.61
C THR A 93 24.40 3.62 4.08
N PRO A 94 25.00 4.67 3.49
CA PRO A 94 24.99 4.84 2.05
C PRO A 94 25.76 3.69 1.40
N HIS A 95 25.06 2.85 0.64
CA HIS A 95 25.68 1.89 -0.26
C HIS A 95 25.81 2.54 -1.63
N TYR A 96 27.03 2.92 -1.99
CA TYR A 96 27.33 3.46 -3.30
C TYR A 96 27.34 2.30 -4.30
N ILE A 97 26.29 2.18 -5.11
CA ILE A 97 26.27 1.29 -6.27
C ILE A 97 26.52 2.16 -7.50
N GLY A 98 27.76 2.08 -8.01
CA GLY A 98 28.18 2.77 -9.21
C GLY A 98 27.50 2.25 -10.47
N ASP A 99 27.38 3.15 -11.44
CA ASP A 99 27.08 2.96 -12.87
C ASP A 99 26.63 1.56 -13.30
N ALA A 100 25.34 1.28 -13.10
CA ALA A 100 24.63 0.21 -13.80
C ALA A 100 23.27 0.74 -14.28
N TYR A 101 23.20 0.88 -15.59
CA TYR A 101 22.04 1.07 -16.47
C TYR A 101 20.64 0.92 -15.82
N TYR A 102 19.83 1.97 -16.01
CA TYR A 102 18.38 2.02 -15.84
C TYR A 102 17.69 0.67 -16.05
N GLN A 103 17.11 0.17 -14.96
CA GLN A 103 15.92 -0.68 -15.03
C GLN A 103 14.90 -0.04 -14.09
N ASP A 104 13.83 0.52 -14.65
CA ASP A 104 12.69 1.04 -13.90
C ASP A 104 11.99 -0.17 -13.23
N TYR A 105 12.50 -0.60 -12.07
CA TYR A 105 11.88 -1.64 -11.26
C TYR A 105 11.50 -1.13 -9.89
N VAL A 106 10.33 -1.54 -9.41
CA VAL A 106 9.89 -1.33 -8.02
C VAL A 106 9.82 -2.70 -7.35
N THR A 107 10.25 -2.79 -6.09
CA THR A 107 10.09 -4.01 -5.29
C THR A 107 8.88 -3.85 -4.39
N LEU A 108 7.87 -4.71 -4.51
CA LEU A 108 6.68 -4.74 -3.64
C LEU A 108 6.53 -6.11 -3.00
N THR A 109 5.87 -6.22 -1.86
CA THR A 109 5.48 -7.52 -1.30
C THR A 109 4.12 -7.94 -1.86
N VAL A 110 4.10 -8.98 -2.70
CA VAL A 110 2.88 -9.49 -3.35
C VAL A 110 2.80 -10.99 -3.11
N LYS A 111 1.67 -11.46 -2.55
CA LYS A 111 1.48 -12.88 -2.17
C LYS A 111 2.59 -13.39 -1.23
N GLY A 112 3.03 -12.54 -0.30
CA GLY A 112 4.05 -12.86 0.70
C GLY A 112 5.47 -13.00 0.14
N ARG A 113 5.75 -12.46 -1.05
CA ARG A 113 7.09 -12.47 -1.66
C ARG A 113 7.45 -11.07 -2.17
N GLU A 114 8.71 -10.70 -2.05
CA GLU A 114 9.23 -9.53 -2.75
C GLU A 114 9.19 -9.78 -4.27
N VAL A 115 8.47 -8.93 -4.98
CA VAL A 115 8.31 -8.96 -6.42
C VAL A 115 8.93 -7.71 -7.02
N LEU A 116 9.90 -7.93 -7.91
CA LEU A 116 10.45 -6.91 -8.79
C LEU A 116 9.48 -6.66 -9.94
N ILE A 117 8.79 -5.54 -9.90
CA ILE A 117 7.93 -5.07 -10.98
C ILE A 117 8.82 -4.38 -12.01
N THR A 118 9.16 -5.11 -13.07
CA THR A 118 9.95 -4.61 -14.20
C THR A 118 9.02 -4.24 -15.36
N ASN A 119 9.14 -3.01 -15.87
CA ASN A 119 8.16 -2.38 -16.77
C ASN A 119 6.82 -2.15 -16.05
N ILE A 120 6.23 -0.96 -16.20
CA ILE A 120 4.87 -0.70 -15.70
C ILE A 120 3.90 -1.61 -16.47
N LEU A 121 3.63 -2.80 -15.93
CA LEU A 121 2.63 -3.71 -16.49
C LEU A 121 1.30 -2.99 -16.39
N GLU A 122 0.64 -2.73 -17.52
CA GLU A 122 -0.59 -1.93 -17.59
C GLU A 122 -1.75 -2.48 -16.75
N THR A 123 -1.59 -3.65 -16.12
CA THR A 123 -2.63 -4.40 -15.40
C THR A 123 -2.32 -4.65 -13.93
N PHE A 124 -1.13 -4.30 -13.41
CA PHE A 124 -0.79 -4.60 -12.03
C PHE A 124 -1.05 -3.42 -11.10
N ASN A 125 -2.11 -3.52 -10.29
CA ASN A 125 -2.46 -2.48 -9.32
C ASN A 125 -2.17 -2.96 -7.90
N ALA A 126 -1.35 -2.22 -7.16
CA ALA A 126 -0.98 -2.55 -5.78
C ALA A 126 -0.86 -1.31 -4.90
N ILE A 127 -1.27 -1.46 -3.65
CA ILE A 127 -1.21 -0.44 -2.62
C ILE A 127 -0.50 -1.05 -1.42
N ASP A 128 0.68 -0.51 -1.11
CA ASP A 128 1.45 -0.85 0.08
C ASP A 128 1.51 0.36 1.02
N LEU A 129 0.91 0.18 2.20
CA LEU A 129 0.81 1.16 3.27
C LEU A 129 1.41 0.60 4.58
N SER A 130 2.14 -0.52 4.53
CA SER A 130 2.60 -1.20 5.74
C SER A 130 3.70 -0.45 6.50
N GLU A 131 3.93 -0.83 7.75
CA GLU A 131 5.01 -0.26 8.58
C GLU A 131 4.90 1.27 8.70
N ASN A 132 3.71 1.73 9.07
CA ASN A 132 3.41 3.13 9.28
C ASN A 132 2.76 3.33 10.65
N MET A 133 2.43 4.58 10.97
CA MET A 133 1.69 4.92 12.20
C MET A 133 0.23 5.28 11.90
N PHE A 134 -0.36 4.72 10.84
CA PHE A 134 -1.75 5.02 10.48
C PHE A 134 -2.70 4.58 11.60
N GLN A 135 -3.71 5.41 11.87
CA GLN A 135 -4.68 5.21 12.97
C GLN A 135 -6.11 5.44 12.45
N GLY A 136 -7.09 5.09 13.27
CA GLY A 136 -8.52 5.21 12.95
C GLY A 136 -9.06 3.99 12.22
N ASP A 137 -10.28 4.08 11.70
CA ASP A 137 -10.93 2.95 11.04
C ASP A 137 -10.45 2.81 9.59
N ILE A 138 -10.50 1.59 9.04
CA ILE A 138 -10.36 1.39 7.59
C ILE A 138 -11.62 1.97 6.93
N PRO A 139 -11.52 3.04 6.11
CA PRO A 139 -12.70 3.66 5.54
C PRO A 139 -13.32 2.73 4.50
N GLY A 140 -14.65 2.63 4.50
CA GLY A 140 -15.38 1.73 3.60
C GLY A 140 -15.11 1.96 2.12
N ILE A 141 -14.66 3.17 1.74
CA ILE A 141 -14.27 3.54 0.38
C ILE A 141 -13.08 2.73 -0.15
N VAL A 142 -12.26 2.12 0.71
CA VAL A 142 -11.20 1.17 0.28
C VAL A 142 -11.79 0.03 -0.54
N GLY A 143 -13.04 -0.38 -0.24
CA GLY A 143 -13.77 -1.39 -0.99
C GLY A 143 -14.06 -1.02 -2.46
N ASP A 144 -14.03 0.27 -2.80
CA ASP A 144 -14.31 0.76 -4.16
C ASP A 144 -13.08 0.67 -5.07
N LEU A 145 -11.91 0.29 -4.52
CA LEU A 145 -10.67 0.07 -5.26
C LEU A 145 -10.67 -1.30 -5.98
N ILE A 146 -11.69 -1.54 -6.80
CA ILE A 146 -12.02 -2.84 -7.40
C ILE A 146 -10.95 -3.42 -8.35
N SER A 147 -10.01 -2.59 -8.79
CA SER A 147 -8.93 -2.98 -9.69
C SER A 147 -7.64 -3.40 -8.95
N VAL A 148 -7.57 -3.21 -7.62
CA VAL A 148 -6.40 -3.55 -6.81
C VAL A 148 -6.21 -5.06 -6.72
N LEU A 149 -4.99 -5.52 -6.98
CA LEU A 149 -4.56 -6.93 -6.87
C LEU A 149 -3.87 -7.23 -5.55
N ALA A 150 -3.16 -6.25 -4.97
CA ALA A 150 -2.48 -6.40 -3.70
C ALA A 150 -2.73 -5.19 -2.80
N LEU A 151 -3.24 -5.42 -1.59
CA LEU A 151 -3.41 -4.41 -0.55
C LEU A 151 -2.66 -4.87 0.70
N ASN A 152 -1.72 -4.06 1.16
CA ASN A 152 -0.96 -4.28 2.38
C ASN A 152 -1.15 -3.07 3.32
N LEU A 153 -1.78 -3.30 4.47
CA LEU A 153 -1.99 -2.33 5.55
C LEU A 153 -1.33 -2.82 6.86
N SER A 154 -0.47 -3.83 6.78
CA SER A 154 0.10 -4.47 7.97
C SER A 154 0.99 -3.53 8.78
N HIS A 155 1.26 -3.86 10.05
CA HIS A 155 2.17 -3.10 10.90
C HIS A 155 1.80 -1.60 10.97
N ASN A 156 0.55 -1.34 11.35
CA ASN A 156 0.04 -0.01 11.58
C ASN A 156 -0.73 0.03 12.91
N SER A 157 -1.60 1.02 13.09
CA SER A 157 -2.51 1.12 14.24
C SER A 157 -4.00 1.34 13.90
N PRO A 158 -4.56 1.03 12.70
CA PRO A 158 -5.99 1.04 12.48
C PRO A 158 -6.75 0.24 13.53
N SER A 159 -7.89 0.77 13.95
CA SER A 159 -8.81 0.17 14.91
C SER A 159 -10.18 -0.09 14.28
N GLY A 160 -11.11 -0.61 15.08
CA GLY A 160 -12.47 -0.88 14.60
C GLY A 160 -12.54 -2.09 13.67
N VAL A 161 -13.65 -2.21 12.96
CA VAL A 161 -13.96 -3.40 12.16
C VAL A 161 -13.42 -3.32 10.73
N ILE A 162 -13.19 -4.47 10.10
CA ILE A 162 -13.05 -4.51 8.64
C ILE A 162 -14.40 -4.10 8.02
N PRO A 163 -14.46 -3.08 7.15
CA PRO A 163 -15.72 -2.69 6.53
C PRO A 163 -16.20 -3.78 5.56
N GLU A 164 -17.50 -4.08 5.56
CA GLU A 164 -18.08 -5.11 4.69
C GLU A 164 -17.83 -4.85 3.19
N THR A 165 -17.66 -3.57 2.82
CA THR A 165 -17.33 -3.12 1.46
C THR A 165 -16.01 -3.68 0.95
N LEU A 166 -15.09 -4.12 1.82
CA LEU A 166 -13.87 -4.81 1.36
C LEU A 166 -14.19 -6.04 0.51
N GLY A 167 -15.36 -6.67 0.72
CA GLY A 167 -15.85 -7.77 -0.11
C GLY A 167 -16.11 -7.41 -1.59
N ASN A 168 -16.09 -6.11 -1.94
CA ASN A 168 -16.27 -5.62 -3.31
C ASN A 168 -14.98 -5.66 -4.14
N MET A 169 -13.81 -5.82 -3.53
CA MET A 169 -12.50 -5.81 -4.20
C MET A 169 -12.23 -7.10 -4.98
N LYS A 170 -13.09 -7.46 -5.94
CA LYS A 170 -13.10 -8.78 -6.59
C LYS A 170 -11.80 -9.17 -7.29
N SER A 171 -10.96 -8.22 -7.66
CA SER A 171 -9.67 -8.49 -8.31
C SER A 171 -8.55 -8.80 -7.31
N VAL A 172 -8.75 -8.60 -6.00
CA VAL A 172 -7.67 -8.73 -5.02
C VAL A 172 -7.18 -10.18 -4.92
N GLU A 173 -5.86 -10.33 -4.98
CA GLU A 173 -5.16 -11.61 -4.92
C GLU A 173 -4.35 -11.75 -3.62
N SER A 174 -3.93 -10.64 -3.02
CA SER A 174 -3.14 -10.58 -1.79
C SER A 174 -3.71 -9.49 -0.86
N LEU A 175 -4.09 -9.88 0.36
CA LEU A 175 -4.59 -8.96 1.37
C LEU A 175 -3.87 -9.21 2.70
N ASP A 176 -3.11 -8.22 3.15
CA ASP A 176 -2.43 -8.25 4.45
C ASP A 176 -2.92 -7.09 5.33
N LEU A 177 -3.62 -7.43 6.41
CA LEU A 177 -4.10 -6.52 7.45
C LEU A 177 -3.49 -6.85 8.82
N SER A 178 -2.42 -7.66 8.85
CA SER A 178 -1.84 -8.17 10.10
C SER A 178 -1.15 -7.09 10.93
N PHE A 179 -0.91 -7.37 12.22
CA PHE A 179 -0.25 -6.42 13.14
C PHE A 179 -0.93 -5.05 13.17
N ASN A 180 -2.23 -5.05 13.47
CA ASN A 180 -3.05 -3.86 13.63
C ASN A 180 -3.91 -3.96 14.90
N ASN A 181 -4.76 -2.96 15.16
CA ASN A 181 -5.69 -2.95 16.28
C ASN A 181 -7.15 -3.25 15.83
N LEU A 182 -7.34 -3.95 14.70
CA LEU A 182 -8.66 -4.23 14.16
C LEU A 182 -9.40 -5.22 15.07
N ASP A 183 -10.70 -5.01 15.24
CA ASP A 183 -11.56 -5.79 16.13
C ASP A 183 -12.86 -6.24 15.45
N GLY A 184 -13.74 -6.86 16.23
CA GLY A 184 -15.02 -7.37 15.74
C GLY A 184 -14.89 -8.65 14.91
N VAL A 185 -15.93 -8.93 14.12
CA VAL A 185 -16.00 -10.15 13.30
C VAL A 185 -15.35 -9.93 11.93
N ILE A 186 -14.75 -10.97 11.36
CA ILE A 186 -14.30 -10.94 9.96
C ILE A 186 -15.56 -10.98 9.06
N PRO A 187 -15.79 -9.99 8.17
CA PRO A 187 -17.01 -9.91 7.39
C PRO A 187 -17.21 -11.13 6.46
N GLN A 188 -18.41 -11.71 6.47
CA GLN A 188 -18.77 -12.84 5.61
C GLN A 188 -18.65 -12.49 4.11
N GLN A 189 -18.78 -11.21 3.75
CA GLN A 189 -18.62 -10.67 2.41
C GLN A 189 -17.21 -10.89 1.85
N MET A 190 -16.21 -11.16 2.69
CA MET A 190 -14.85 -11.44 2.22
C MET A 190 -14.71 -12.82 1.53
N ILE A 191 -15.63 -13.77 1.76
CA ILE A 191 -15.68 -15.02 0.98
C ILE A 191 -15.84 -14.72 -0.52
N ASP A 192 -16.31 -13.52 -0.82
CA ASP A 192 -16.75 -13.12 -2.13
C ASP A 192 -15.58 -12.60 -2.99
N LEU A 193 -14.36 -12.57 -2.43
CA LEU A 193 -13.08 -12.25 -3.06
C LEU A 193 -12.47 -13.47 -3.77
N THR A 194 -13.06 -13.89 -4.89
CA THR A 194 -12.76 -15.19 -5.52
C THR A 194 -11.34 -15.35 -6.07
N PHE A 195 -10.57 -14.28 -6.21
CA PHE A 195 -9.17 -14.31 -6.63
C PHE A 195 -8.17 -14.26 -5.47
N LEU A 196 -8.65 -14.07 -4.23
CA LEU A 196 -7.81 -13.94 -3.05
C LEU A 196 -7.06 -15.25 -2.78
N ALA A 197 -5.74 -15.20 -2.93
CA ALA A 197 -4.85 -16.34 -2.81
C ALA A 197 -3.94 -16.26 -1.57
N MET A 198 -3.75 -15.05 -1.03
CA MET A 198 -2.98 -14.81 0.19
C MET A 198 -3.78 -13.87 1.10
N LEU A 199 -4.06 -14.33 2.31
CA LEU A 199 -4.73 -13.57 3.36
C LEU A 199 -3.88 -13.62 4.63
N ASN A 200 -3.66 -12.47 5.23
CA ASN A 200 -3.04 -12.38 6.55
C ASN A 200 -3.80 -11.38 7.43
N LEU A 201 -4.47 -11.89 8.46
CA LEU A 201 -5.24 -11.16 9.47
C LEU A 201 -4.63 -11.35 10.87
N SER A 202 -3.44 -11.94 10.95
CA SER A 202 -2.79 -12.27 12.21
C SER A 202 -2.49 -11.03 13.06
N TYR A 203 -2.33 -11.22 14.37
CA TYR A 203 -2.00 -10.15 15.33
C TYR A 203 -2.96 -8.96 15.25
N ASN A 204 -4.25 -9.26 15.39
CA ASN A 204 -5.35 -8.29 15.56
C ASN A 204 -6.18 -8.69 16.79
N GLN A 205 -7.36 -8.10 16.94
CA GLN A 205 -8.33 -8.33 18.02
C GLN A 205 -9.65 -8.93 17.50
N PHE A 206 -9.61 -9.66 16.38
CA PHE A 206 -10.80 -10.27 15.79
C PHE A 206 -11.43 -11.31 16.74
N VAL A 207 -12.75 -11.41 16.67
CA VAL A 207 -13.58 -12.30 17.49
C VAL A 207 -14.60 -13.05 16.63
N GLY A 208 -15.10 -14.16 17.14
CA GLY A 208 -16.19 -14.90 16.49
C GLY A 208 -15.72 -15.84 15.38
N PRO A 209 -16.64 -16.42 14.60
CA PRO A 209 -16.29 -17.46 13.64
C PRO A 209 -15.56 -16.87 12.42
N ILE A 210 -14.52 -17.58 11.97
CA ILE A 210 -13.89 -17.32 10.67
C ILE A 210 -14.90 -17.65 9.56
N PRO A 211 -15.14 -16.74 8.58
CA PRO A 211 -16.01 -17.02 7.44
C PRO A 211 -15.63 -18.32 6.75
N GLN A 212 -16.62 -19.15 6.46
CA GLN A 212 -16.44 -20.42 5.76
C GLN A 212 -16.93 -20.30 4.31
N GLY A 213 -16.23 -20.97 3.39
CA GLY A 213 -16.57 -21.10 1.99
C GLY A 213 -15.49 -20.59 1.03
N ARG A 214 -15.44 -21.20 -0.16
CA ARG A 214 -14.59 -20.79 -1.30
C ARG A 214 -13.10 -20.75 -0.89
N GLN A 215 -12.41 -19.64 -1.13
CA GLN A 215 -10.99 -19.49 -0.81
C GLN A 215 -10.73 -19.37 0.71
N PHE A 216 -11.73 -18.98 1.52
CA PHE A 216 -11.55 -18.88 2.97
C PHE A 216 -11.27 -20.24 3.63
N ASP A 217 -11.79 -21.33 3.06
CA ASP A 217 -11.53 -22.70 3.53
C ASP A 217 -10.08 -23.16 3.25
N THR A 218 -9.31 -22.39 2.48
CA THR A 218 -7.94 -22.74 2.06
C THR A 218 -6.85 -22.08 2.89
N PHE A 219 -7.17 -21.05 3.67
CA PHE A 219 -6.21 -20.34 4.51
C PHE A 219 -5.87 -21.15 5.76
N GLN A 220 -4.61 -21.09 6.17
CA GLN A 220 -4.11 -21.83 7.33
C GLN A 220 -4.24 -21.00 8.62
N ASN A 221 -4.00 -21.63 9.76
CA ASN A 221 -4.12 -20.96 11.07
C ASN A 221 -3.13 -19.79 11.25
N ASP A 222 -2.04 -19.77 10.47
CA ASP A 222 -1.08 -18.67 10.44
C ASP A 222 -1.72 -17.36 9.98
N SER A 223 -2.64 -17.40 9.01
CA SER A 223 -3.43 -16.25 8.56
C SER A 223 -4.25 -15.59 9.66
N TYR A 224 -4.50 -16.28 10.78
CA TYR A 224 -5.36 -15.80 11.87
C TYR A 224 -4.64 -15.74 13.22
N TYR A 225 -3.37 -16.15 13.26
CA TYR A 225 -2.60 -16.30 14.50
C TYR A 225 -2.58 -15.02 15.35
N GLY A 226 -2.58 -15.13 16.67
CA GLY A 226 -2.54 -13.97 17.56
C GLY A 226 -3.87 -13.27 17.83
N ASN A 227 -4.95 -13.61 17.11
CA ASN A 227 -6.32 -13.22 17.47
C ASN A 227 -6.87 -14.18 18.54
N LEU A 228 -6.86 -13.76 19.81
CA LEU A 228 -7.13 -14.66 20.94
C LEU A 228 -8.58 -15.20 21.02
N GLN A 229 -9.50 -14.67 20.21
CA GLN A 229 -10.93 -14.94 20.30
C GLN A 229 -11.53 -15.50 18.99
N LEU A 230 -10.68 -15.95 18.06
CA LEU A 230 -11.06 -16.67 16.83
C LEU A 230 -11.04 -18.20 17.04
#